data_AF-A0A7S3IAH3-F1
#
_entry.id   AF-A0A7S3IAH3-F1
#
_cell.length_a   1.000
_cell.length_b   1.000
_cell.length_c   1.000
_cell.angle_alpha   90.00
_cell.angle_beta   90.00
_cell.angle_gamma   90.00
#
_symmetry.space_group_name_H-M   'P 1'
#
loop_
_entity.id
_entity.type
_entity.pdbx_description
1 polymer ?
#
loop_
_entity_poly.entity_id
_entity_poly.type
_entity_poly.pdbx_seq_one_letter_code
_entity_poly.pdbx_strand_id
1 'polypeptide(L)'
;EIPEFLHLYDNARLNPVSPESSVEKVFEHYEKDLEFLGAIGVQESISSLTTEAVSHLKEAGVKMWLLTEEKEEVCQSLAFATGISDPSVPTLEINASSEDLKAQLKE
;
A
#
# COMPACT_ATOMS: atom_id res chain seq x y z
N GLU A 1 -18.62 3.96 -27.44
CA GLU A 1 -17.57 3.72 -26.43
C GLU A 1 -17.34 4.95 -25.54
N ILE A 2 -16.64 6.02 -25.96
CA ILE A 2 -16.45 7.21 -25.09
C ILE A 2 -17.77 7.95 -24.73
N PRO A 3 -18.70 8.23 -25.67
CA PRO A 3 -19.93 8.95 -25.33
C PRO A 3 -20.83 8.22 -24.32
N GLU A 4 -20.81 6.89 -24.37
CA GLU A 4 -21.57 6.03 -23.46
C GLU A 4 -20.92 6.00 -22.07
N PHE A 5 -19.60 5.89 -22.00
CA PHE A 5 -18.85 6.04 -20.75
C PHE A 5 -19.16 7.37 -20.07
N LEU A 6 -19.09 8.49 -20.81
CA LEU A 6 -19.37 9.82 -20.26
C LEU A 6 -20.81 9.93 -19.73
N HIS A 7 -21.77 9.37 -20.46
CA HIS A 7 -23.16 9.35 -20.02
C HIS A 7 -23.35 8.54 -18.72
N LEU A 8 -22.77 7.35 -18.65
CA LEU A 8 -22.83 6.50 -17.45
C LEU A 8 -22.11 7.15 -16.26
N TYR A 9 -20.95 7.75 -16.51
CA TYR A 9 -20.18 8.47 -15.51
C TYR A 9 -20.94 9.68 -14.95
N ASP A 10 -21.55 10.51 -15.80
CA ASP A 10 -22.33 11.66 -15.35
C ASP A 10 -23.56 11.22 -14.52
N ASN A 11 -24.26 10.16 -14.94
CA ASN A 11 -25.36 9.59 -14.17
C ASN A 11 -24.90 9.04 -12.81
N ALA A 12 -23.75 8.36 -12.77
CA ALA A 12 -23.17 7.83 -11.54
C ALA A 12 -22.74 8.95 -10.58
N ARG A 13 -22.13 10.01 -11.10
CA ARG A 13 -21.70 11.18 -10.32
C ARG A 13 -22.88 11.97 -9.75
N LEU A 14 -24.00 11.99 -10.48
CA LEU A 14 -25.25 12.64 -10.05
C LEU A 14 -26.14 11.75 -9.17
N ASN A 15 -25.72 10.51 -8.85
CA ASN A 15 -26.49 9.62 -7.98
C ASN A 15 -26.60 10.24 -6.56
N PRO A 16 -27.82 10.52 -6.05
CA PRO A 16 -27.98 11.22 -4.77
C PRO A 16 -27.74 10.33 -3.54
N VAL A 17 -27.63 9.01 -3.69
CA VAL A 17 -27.50 8.06 -2.57
C VAL A 17 -26.03 7.70 -2.31
N SER A 18 -25.30 7.33 -3.36
CA SER A 18 -23.91 6.88 -3.21
C SER A 18 -23.09 7.14 -4.50
N PRO A 19 -22.74 8.41 -4.78
CA PRO A 19 -22.00 8.79 -5.98
C PRO A 19 -20.68 8.03 -6.12
N GLU A 20 -19.91 7.91 -5.05
CA GLU A 20 -18.58 7.26 -5.02
C GLU A 20 -18.66 5.81 -5.50
N SER A 21 -19.49 4.98 -4.85
CA SER A 21 -19.70 3.58 -5.24
C SER A 21 -20.28 3.41 -6.65
N SER A 22 -21.05 4.39 -7.12
CA SER A 22 -21.65 4.34 -8.46
C SER A 22 -20.60 4.62 -9.52
N VAL A 23 -19.72 5.58 -9.26
CA VAL A 23 -18.59 5.92 -10.12
C VAL A 23 -17.61 4.75 -10.18
N GLU A 24 -17.28 4.15 -9.04
CA GLU A 24 -16.42 2.96 -8.96
C GLU A 24 -16.92 1.83 -9.88
N LYS A 25 -18.22 1.50 -9.84
CA LYS A 25 -18.81 0.49 -10.73
C LYS A 25 -18.71 0.82 -12.21
N VAL A 26 -18.76 2.11 -12.57
CA VAL A 26 -18.55 2.53 -13.97
C VAL A 26 -17.10 2.25 -14.35
N PHE A 27 -16.12 2.64 -13.53
CA PHE A 27 -14.72 2.33 -13.81
C PHE A 27 -14.45 0.83 -13.88
N GLU A 28 -14.93 0.04 -12.91
CA GLU A 28 -14.81 -1.43 -12.91
C GLU A 28 -15.39 -2.08 -14.18
N HIS A 29 -16.45 -1.51 -14.77
CA HIS A 29 -17.03 -2.01 -16.01
C HIS A 29 -16.07 -1.84 -17.20
N TYR A 30 -15.33 -0.73 -17.25
CA TYR A 30 -14.43 -0.38 -18.34
C TYR A 30 -12.97 -0.79 -18.11
N GLU A 31 -12.54 -1.06 -16.88
CA GLU A 31 -11.21 -1.57 -16.52
C GLU A 31 -11.06 -3.09 -16.76
N LYS A 32 -11.89 -3.65 -17.66
CA LYS A 32 -11.85 -5.05 -18.09
C LYS A 32 -11.03 -5.17 -19.37
N ASP A 33 -10.43 -6.34 -19.57
CA ASP A 33 -9.68 -6.68 -20.79
C ASP A 33 -8.53 -5.71 -21.12
N LEU A 34 -7.87 -5.19 -20.09
CA LEU A 34 -6.70 -4.32 -20.21
C LEU A 34 -5.46 -5.09 -20.69
N GLU A 35 -4.64 -4.45 -21.53
CA GLU A 35 -3.32 -4.95 -21.91
C GLU A 35 -2.24 -4.38 -20.98
N PHE A 36 -1.46 -5.24 -20.33
CA PHE A 36 -0.35 -4.81 -19.48
C PHE A 36 0.82 -4.31 -20.33
N LEU A 37 1.03 -3.00 -20.34
CA LEU A 37 2.13 -2.37 -21.08
C LEU A 37 3.45 -2.35 -20.30
N GLY A 38 3.39 -2.34 -18.97
CA GLY A 38 4.57 -2.25 -18.11
C GLY A 38 4.26 -1.67 -16.72
N ALA A 39 5.31 -1.52 -15.91
CA ALA A 39 5.25 -0.93 -14.58
C ALA A 39 6.39 0.08 -14.38
N ILE A 40 6.16 1.05 -13.50
CA ILE A 40 7.16 2.04 -13.08
C ILE A 40 7.39 1.86 -11.58
N GLY A 41 8.65 1.75 -11.17
CA GLY A 41 9.05 1.78 -9.76
C GLY A 41 9.49 3.17 -9.36
N VAL A 42 8.88 3.73 -8.32
CA VAL A 42 9.32 4.98 -7.69
C VAL A 42 9.85 4.65 -6.31
N GLN A 43 11.06 5.11 -6.02
CA GLN A 43 11.71 4.91 -4.73
C GLN A 43 12.04 6.26 -4.11
N GLU A 44 11.73 6.42 -2.84
CA GLU A 44 12.14 7.59 -2.09
C GLU A 44 13.65 7.60 -1.90
N SER A 45 14.25 8.78 -2.06
CA SER A 45 15.69 8.94 -1.85
C SER A 45 16.02 8.82 -0.37
N ILE A 46 16.88 7.87 -0.03
CA ILE A 46 17.42 7.71 1.31
C ILE A 46 18.85 8.24 1.35
N SER A 47 19.17 9.00 2.39
CA SER A 47 20.52 9.54 2.58
C SER A 47 21.52 8.40 2.79
N SER A 48 22.68 8.48 2.14
CA SER A 48 23.77 7.52 2.32
C SER A 48 24.23 7.44 3.79
N LEU A 49 24.18 8.56 4.50
CA LEU A 49 24.52 8.62 5.94
C LEU A 49 23.53 7.80 6.79
N THR A 50 22.27 7.71 6.37
CA THR A 50 21.27 6.89 7.06
C THR A 50 21.63 5.41 6.95
N THR A 51 21.90 4.94 5.73
CA THR A 51 22.27 3.54 5.49
C THR A 51 23.60 3.19 6.19
N GLU A 52 24.58 4.09 6.17
CA GLU A 52 25.86 3.91 6.86
C GLU A 52 25.67 3.80 8.39
N ALA A 53 24.89 4.70 8.98
CA ALA A 53 24.60 4.67 10.41
C ALA A 53 23.87 3.36 10.81
N VAL A 54 22.89 2.94 10.02
CA VAL A 54 22.18 1.66 10.22
C VAL A 54 23.16 0.48 10.17
N SER A 55 24.11 0.47 9.21
CA SER A 55 25.14 -0.58 9.12
C SER A 55 26.01 -0.64 10.37
N HIS A 56 26.56 0.49 10.80
CA HIS A 56 27.40 0.55 12.01
C HIS A 56 26.64 0.11 13.28
N LEU A 57 25.36 0.49 13.40
CA LEU A 57 24.52 0.06 14.51
C LEU A 57 24.27 -1.46 14.48
N LYS A 58 24.05 -2.06 13.31
CA LYS A 58 23.93 -3.53 13.16
C LYS A 58 25.22 -4.25 13.53
N GLU A 59 26.36 -3.75 13.05
CA GLU A 59 27.69 -4.32 13.37
C GLU A 59 28.01 -4.23 14.86
N ALA A 60 27.55 -3.17 15.54
CA ALA A 60 27.64 -3.02 16.98
C ALA A 60 26.64 -3.91 17.76
N GLY A 61 25.78 -4.67 17.09
CA GLY A 61 24.80 -5.56 17.69
C GLY A 61 23.51 -4.88 18.19
N VAL A 62 23.28 -3.61 17.81
CA VAL A 62 22.09 -2.85 18.21
C VAL A 62 20.86 -3.38 17.48
N LYS A 63 19.76 -3.59 18.23
CA LYS A 63 18.46 -3.95 17.67
C LYS A 63 17.68 -2.67 17.34
N MET A 64 17.11 -2.61 16.15
CA MET A 64 16.40 -1.44 15.63
C MET A 64 14.96 -1.80 15.31
N TRP A 65 14.06 -0.85 15.56
CA TRP A 65 12.62 -0.97 15.30
C TRP A 65 12.22 0.22 14.45
N LEU A 66 11.51 -0.03 13.34
CA LEU A 66 10.92 1.02 12.52
C LEU A 66 9.44 1.14 12.90
N LEU A 67 9.04 2.31 13.37
CA LEU A 67 7.66 2.64 13.73
C LEU A 67 7.19 3.75 12.81
N THR A 68 6.09 3.53 12.10
CA THR A 68 5.51 4.50 11.18
C THR A 68 4.00 4.38 11.20
N GLU A 69 3.33 5.50 10.89
CA GLU A 69 1.88 5.55 10.64
C GLU A 69 1.56 5.36 9.16
N GLU A 70 2.59 5.22 8.32
CA GLU A 70 2.45 4.88 6.90
C GLU A 70 1.91 3.46 6.72
N LYS A 71 1.41 3.19 5.50
CA LYS A 71 0.95 1.86 5.12
C LYS A 71 2.10 0.84 5.20
N GLU A 72 1.72 -0.43 5.36
CA GLU A 72 2.65 -1.55 5.49
C GLU A 72 3.66 -1.61 4.33
N GLU A 73 3.19 -1.40 3.09
CA GLU A 73 4.03 -1.49 1.90
C GLU A 73 5.10 -0.39 1.87
N VAL A 74 4.75 0.79 2.38
CA VAL A 74 5.67 1.94 2.49
C VAL A 74 6.70 1.69 3.59
N CYS A 75 6.26 1.21 4.76
CA CYS A 75 7.13 0.82 5.87
C CYS A 75 8.16 -0.23 5.43
N GLN A 76 7.70 -1.27 4.71
CA GLN A 76 8.55 -2.36 4.25
C GLN A 76 9.59 -1.87 3.23
N SER A 77 9.17 -1.03 2.27
CA SER A 77 10.08 -0.39 1.30
C SER A 77 11.18 0.42 2.00
N LEU A 78 10.82 1.25 2.99
CA LEU A 78 11.76 2.03 3.79
C LEU A 78 12.71 1.13 4.60
N ALA A 79 12.19 0.08 5.24
CA ALA A 79 12.98 -0.86 6.02
C ALA A 79 14.05 -1.57 5.17
N PHE A 80 13.70 -1.96 3.94
CA PHE A 80 14.64 -2.57 3.01
C PHE A 80 15.66 -1.56 2.50
N ALA A 81 15.22 -0.37 2.10
CA ALA A 81 16.11 0.65 1.53
C ALA A 81 17.09 1.24 2.57
N THR A 82 16.71 1.30 3.85
CA THR A 82 17.60 1.68 4.95
C THR A 82 18.54 0.57 5.40
N GLY A 83 18.24 -0.69 5.08
CA GLY A 83 18.99 -1.87 5.54
C GLY A 83 18.61 -2.35 6.94
N ILE A 84 17.54 -1.81 7.53
CA ILE A 84 16.99 -2.30 8.81
C ILE A 84 16.49 -3.74 8.65
N SER A 85 15.77 -4.02 7.56
CA SER A 85 15.33 -5.35 7.17
C SER A 85 16.05 -5.81 5.90
N ASP A 86 16.25 -7.12 5.77
CA ASP A 86 16.86 -7.74 4.59
C ASP A 86 15.74 -8.42 3.77
N PRO A 87 15.58 -8.09 2.47
CA PRO A 87 14.57 -8.71 1.61
C PRO A 87 14.67 -10.23 1.49
N SER A 88 15.83 -10.82 1.80
CA SER A 88 16.05 -12.27 1.78
C SER A 88 15.58 -12.97 3.07
N VAL A 89 15.30 -12.22 4.13
CA VAL A 89 14.84 -12.77 5.42
C VAL A 89 13.33 -12.90 5.39
N PRO A 90 12.77 -14.08 5.73
CA PRO A 90 11.32 -14.25 5.82
C PRO A 90 10.68 -13.25 6.79
N THR A 91 9.62 -12.57 6.33
CA THR A 91 8.85 -11.64 7.15
C THR A 91 7.73 -12.39 7.87
N LEU A 92 7.55 -12.11 9.16
CA LEU A 92 6.38 -12.55 9.92
C LEU A 92 5.37 -11.41 9.97
N GLU A 93 4.23 -11.59 9.31
CA GLU A 93 3.13 -10.63 9.30
C GLU A 93 2.14 -10.96 10.41
N ILE A 94 1.76 -9.96 11.20
CA ILE A 94 0.78 -10.09 12.27
C ILE A 94 -0.28 -9.02 12.04
N ASN A 95 -1.32 -9.42 11.31
CA ASN A 95 -2.46 -8.58 10.99
C ASN A 95 -3.69 -9.08 11.78
N ALA A 96 -4.43 -8.13 12.38
CA ALA A 96 -5.72 -8.42 13.00
C ALA A 96 -6.81 -7.91 12.06
N SER A 97 -7.71 -8.79 11.62
CA SER A 97 -8.88 -8.32 10.86
C SER A 97 -9.88 -7.65 11.81
N SER A 98 -10.74 -6.78 11.27
CA SER A 98 -11.83 -6.20 12.06
C SER A 98 -12.79 -7.27 12.61
N GLU A 99 -12.81 -8.44 11.97
CA GLU A 99 -13.63 -9.60 12.36
C GLU A 99 -12.99 -10.35 13.53
N ASP A 100 -11.66 -10.50 13.51
CA ASP A 100 -10.89 -11.09 14.60
C ASP A 100 -10.96 -10.25 15.89
N LEU A 101 -10.88 -8.92 15.75
CA LEU A 101 -11.00 -7.99 16.88
C LEU A 101 -12.41 -8.01 17.48
N LYS A 102 -13.46 -8.12 16.64
CA LYS A 102 -14.85 -8.26 17.11
C LYS A 102 -15.12 -9.61 17.77
N ALA A 103 -14.41 -10.67 17.38
CA ALA A 103 -14.50 -11.98 18.03
C ALA A 103 -13.85 -11.97 19.42
N GLN A 104 -12.74 -11.26 19.59
CA GLN A 104 -12.03 -11.15 20.87
C GLN A 104 -12.70 -10.21 21.89
N LEU A 105 -13.48 -9.22 21.43
CA LEU A 105 -14.23 -8.30 22.31
C LEU A 105 -15.57 -8.85 22.81
N LYS A 106 -15.95 -10.08 22.43
CA LYS A 106 -17.20 -10.74 22.85
C LYS A 106 -17.02 -11.72 24.03
N GLU A 107 -15.82 -11.85 24.59
CA GLU A 107 -15.56 -12.46 25.92
C GLU A 107 -15.37 -11.38 26.99
#